data_AF-A0A3N5TUQ5-F1
#
_entry.id   AF-A0A3N5TUQ5-F1
#
_cell.length_a   1.000
_cell.length_b   1.000
_cell.length_c   1.000
_cell.angle_alpha   90.00
_cell.angle_beta   90.00
_cell.angle_gamma   90.00
#
_symmetry.space_group_name_H-M   'P 1'
#
loop_
_entity.id
_entity.type
_entity.pdbx_description
1 polymer ?
#
loop_
_entity_poly.entity_id
_entity_poly.type
_entity_poly.pdbx_seq_one_letter_code
_entity_poly.pdbx_strand_id
1 'polypeptide(L)'
;MFELKVINHFSAAHQLKLVATKCENLHGHNWKIEVCVKGEKLNNAGVIMDFGQIKKHISEIMANLDHKFLNELEWFKGANPSSEIIAERIATELQKMIDDPSVKVSRVTAWESDDACATYICG
;
A
#
# COMPACT_ATOMS: atom_id res chain seq x y z
N MET A 1 -7.05 22.27 -0.32
CA MET A 1 -6.36 20.96 -0.21
C MET A 1 -7.18 19.94 -0.98
N PHE A 2 -6.51 19.18 -1.84
CA PHE A 2 -7.12 18.12 -2.64
C PHE A 2 -6.43 16.79 -2.31
N GLU A 3 -7.18 15.68 -2.43
CA GLU A 3 -6.67 14.32 -2.27
C GLU A 3 -7.04 13.51 -3.51
N LEU A 4 -6.07 12.82 -4.08
CA LEU A 4 -6.24 11.90 -5.20
C LEU A 4 -6.17 10.48 -4.66
N LYS A 5 -7.04 9.59 -5.17
CA LYS A 5 -7.06 8.17 -4.82
C LYS A 5 -6.84 7.32 -6.07
N VAL A 6 -5.99 6.30 -5.95
CA VAL A 6 -5.93 5.17 -6.89
C VAL A 6 -6.09 3.86 -6.13
N ILE A 7 -6.55 2.84 -6.85
CA ILE A 7 -6.71 1.49 -6.33
C ILE A 7 -5.87 0.54 -7.18
N ASN A 8 -5.14 -0.36 -6.53
CA ASN A 8 -4.45 -1.47 -7.18
C ASN A 8 -4.64 -2.77 -6.39
N HIS A 9 -4.24 -3.90 -6.96
CA HIS A 9 -4.40 -5.22 -6.35
C HIS A 9 -3.14 -6.05 -6.47
N PHE A 10 -2.97 -7.00 -5.55
CA PHE A 10 -2.01 -8.11 -5.67
C PHE A 10 -2.54 -9.32 -4.93
N SER A 11 -2.09 -10.52 -5.30
CA SER A 11 -2.45 -11.76 -4.62
C SER A 11 -1.23 -12.32 -3.91
N ALA A 12 -1.32 -12.60 -2.60
CA ALA A 12 -0.19 -13.15 -1.86
C ALA A 12 -0.62 -14.03 -0.69
N ALA A 13 0.24 -14.99 -0.37
CA ALA A 13 0.10 -15.83 0.81
C ALA A 13 0.90 -15.26 1.99
N HIS A 14 0.42 -15.47 3.21
CA HIS A 14 1.12 -15.09 4.42
C HIS A 14 0.74 -15.93 5.65
N GLN A 15 1.49 -15.75 6.73
CA GLN A 15 1.21 -16.26 8.08
C GLN A 15 1.48 -15.16 9.10
N LEU A 16 0.63 -15.07 10.12
CA LEU A 16 0.85 -14.14 11.23
C LEU A 16 1.27 -14.94 12.47
N LYS A 17 2.46 -14.63 13.01
CA LYS A 17 2.90 -15.20 14.28
C LYS A 17 2.18 -14.41 15.38
N LEU A 18 1.35 -15.07 16.20
CA LEU A 18 0.63 -14.54 17.39
C LEU A 18 -0.83 -14.05 17.19
N VAL A 19 -1.43 -14.17 16.00
CA VAL A 19 -2.82 -13.71 15.77
C VAL A 19 -3.80 -14.89 15.76
N ALA A 20 -4.06 -15.46 16.93
CA ALA A 20 -5.03 -16.55 17.16
C ALA A 20 -4.83 -17.83 16.31
N THR A 21 -5.48 -18.92 16.70
CA THR A 21 -5.26 -20.28 16.15
C THR A 21 -5.55 -20.45 14.65
N LYS A 22 -6.20 -19.48 13.97
CA LYS A 22 -6.53 -19.56 12.53
C LYS A 22 -5.54 -18.84 11.62
N CYS A 23 -5.09 -17.63 11.96
CA CYS A 23 -4.18 -16.84 11.10
C CYS A 23 -2.71 -17.28 11.21
N GLU A 24 -2.40 -18.23 12.10
CA GLU A 24 -1.13 -18.94 12.14
C GLU A 24 -0.98 -19.94 10.98
N ASN A 25 -2.10 -20.43 10.42
CA ASN A 25 -2.04 -21.29 9.23
C ASN A 25 -1.66 -20.48 7.99
N LEU A 26 -0.96 -21.13 7.06
CA LEU A 26 -0.72 -20.57 5.74
C LEU A 26 -2.05 -20.30 5.04
N HIS A 27 -2.26 -19.06 4.64
CA HIS A 27 -3.41 -18.61 3.88
C HIS A 27 -2.99 -17.46 2.96
N GLY A 28 -3.91 -16.93 2.18
CA GLY A 28 -3.62 -15.79 1.32
C GLY A 28 -4.86 -14.98 1.01
N HIS A 29 -4.61 -13.79 0.47
CA HIS A 29 -5.64 -12.80 0.16
C HIS A 29 -5.44 -12.24 -1.25
N ASN A 30 -6.53 -11.80 -1.84
CA ASN A 30 -6.51 -10.90 -2.99
C ASN A 30 -6.57 -9.48 -2.44
N TRP A 31 -5.39 -8.94 -2.14
CA TRP A 31 -5.23 -7.64 -1.51
C TRP A 31 -5.74 -6.54 -2.42
N LYS A 32 -6.63 -5.69 -1.90
CA LYS A 32 -6.98 -4.41 -2.53
C LYS A 32 -6.25 -3.30 -1.78
N ILE A 33 -5.45 -2.52 -2.51
CA ILE A 33 -4.67 -1.41 -1.97
C ILE A 33 -5.25 -0.10 -2.48
N GLU A 34 -5.73 0.73 -1.55
CA GLU A 34 -6.07 2.13 -1.85
C GLU A 34 -4.91 3.01 -1.45
N VAL A 35 -4.46 3.85 -2.36
CA VAL A 35 -3.42 4.84 -2.12
C VAL A 35 -4.01 6.22 -2.30
N CYS A 36 -3.81 7.08 -1.30
CA CYS A 36 -4.17 8.47 -1.37
C CYS A 36 -2.93 9.36 -1.31
N VAL A 37 -2.87 10.36 -2.20
CA VAL A 37 -1.88 11.43 -2.17
C VAL A 37 -2.59 12.78 -2.07
N LYS A 38 -2.01 13.73 -1.33
CA LYS A 38 -2.55 15.07 -1.10
C LYS A 38 -1.62 16.15 -1.64
N GLY A 39 -2.23 17.26 -2.04
CA GLY A 39 -1.53 18.48 -2.45
C GLY A 39 -2.42 19.71 -2.23
N GLU A 40 -1.78 20.86 -2.00
CA GLU A 40 -2.51 22.11 -1.72
C GLU A 40 -2.89 22.90 -2.97
N LYS A 41 -2.05 22.85 -4.00
CA LYS A 41 -2.15 23.65 -5.22
C LYS A 41 -2.17 22.77 -6.45
N LEU A 42 -2.86 23.23 -7.47
CA LEU A 42 -2.84 22.62 -8.80
C LEU A 42 -1.64 23.17 -9.58
N ASN A 43 -1.01 22.33 -10.39
CA ASN A 43 0.02 22.76 -11.33
C ASN A 43 -0.61 23.49 -12.54
N ASN A 44 0.21 23.90 -13.51
CA ASN A 44 -0.25 24.64 -14.69
C ASN A 44 -1.27 23.87 -15.57
N ALA A 45 -1.34 22.55 -15.43
CA ALA A 45 -2.31 21.70 -16.11
C ALA A 45 -3.61 21.50 -15.31
N GLY A 46 -3.74 22.11 -14.12
CA GLY A 46 -4.95 22.01 -13.30
C GLY A 46 -5.06 20.72 -12.49
N VAL A 47 -3.95 19.98 -12.28
CA VAL A 47 -3.91 18.74 -11.49
C VAL A 47 -2.86 18.83 -10.37
N ILE A 48 -2.97 17.97 -9.36
CA ILE A 48 -1.89 17.81 -8.36
C ILE A 48 -0.77 16.94 -8.94
N MET A 49 -1.13 15.76 -9.45
CA MET A 49 -0.23 14.75 -10.00
C MET A 49 -1.00 13.94 -11.04
N ASP A 50 -0.31 13.43 -12.05
CA ASP A 50 -0.91 12.55 -13.06
C ASP A 50 -1.28 11.19 -12.44
N PHE A 51 -2.52 10.73 -12.65
CA PHE A 51 -2.97 9.43 -12.12
C PHE A 51 -2.18 8.24 -12.70
N GLY A 52 -1.70 8.34 -13.94
CA GLY A 52 -0.85 7.34 -14.57
C GLY A 52 0.50 7.19 -13.86
N GLN A 53 1.09 8.30 -13.39
CA GLN A 53 2.31 8.24 -12.56
C GLN A 53 2.06 7.52 -11.24
N ILE A 54 0.98 7.87 -10.52
CA ILE A 54 0.64 7.19 -9.24
C ILE A 54 0.43 5.69 -9.49
N LYS A 55 -0.33 5.34 -10.54
CA LYS A 55 -0.59 3.94 -10.94
C LYS A 55 0.68 3.19 -11.32
N LYS A 56 1.63 3.84 -12.01
CA LYS A 56 2.93 3.24 -12.35
C LYS A 56 3.71 2.91 -11.09
N HIS A 57 3.90 3.86 -10.19
CA HIS A 57 4.67 3.64 -8.97
C HIS A 57 4.06 2.55 -8.09
N ILE A 58 2.74 2.58 -7.87
CA ILE A 58 2.10 1.54 -7.07
C ILE A 58 2.20 0.17 -7.74
N SER A 59 2.13 0.07 -9.07
CA SER A 59 2.31 -1.20 -9.78
C SER A 59 3.73 -1.76 -9.63
N GLU A 60 4.75 -0.91 -9.66
CA GLU A 60 6.14 -1.30 -9.41
C GLU A 60 6.34 -1.84 -7.98
N ILE A 61 5.71 -1.22 -6.98
CA ILE A 61 5.71 -1.73 -5.60
C ILE A 61 4.98 -3.07 -5.52
N MET A 62 3.77 -3.17 -6.10
CA MET A 62 2.94 -4.37 -6.03
C MET A 62 3.59 -5.58 -6.71
N ALA A 63 4.34 -5.38 -7.80
CA ALA A 63 5.08 -6.45 -8.48
C ALA A 63 6.10 -7.16 -7.56
N ASN A 64 6.57 -6.49 -6.51
CA ASN A 64 7.46 -7.11 -5.52
C ASN A 64 6.72 -8.04 -4.54
N LEU A 65 5.39 -7.98 -4.48
CA LEU A 65 4.53 -8.70 -3.54
C LEU A 65 3.66 -9.75 -4.22
N ASP A 66 3.26 -9.48 -5.46
CA ASP A 66 2.30 -10.27 -6.20
C ASP A 66 2.78 -11.70 -6.48
N HIS A 67 1.89 -12.66 -6.28
CA HIS A 67 2.11 -14.10 -6.38
C HIS A 67 3.25 -14.65 -5.50
N LYS A 68 3.45 -14.09 -4.31
CA LYS A 68 4.52 -14.52 -3.38
C LYS A 68 4.01 -14.95 -2.01
N PHE A 69 4.88 -15.62 -1.27
CA PHE A 69 4.75 -15.82 0.17
C PHE A 69 5.45 -14.66 0.91
N LEU A 70 4.66 -13.79 1.54
CA LEU A 70 5.15 -12.52 2.09
C LEU A 70 6.20 -12.71 3.19
N ASN A 71 6.07 -13.76 4.00
CA ASN A 71 6.97 -14.01 5.13
C ASN A 71 8.44 -14.26 4.74
N GLU A 72 8.71 -14.65 3.48
CA GLU A 72 10.08 -14.88 2.97
C GLU A 72 10.71 -13.64 2.32
N LEU A 73 9.93 -12.58 2.10
CA LEU A 73 10.48 -11.37 1.52
C LEU A 73 11.28 -10.62 2.58
N GLU A 74 12.48 -10.14 2.22
CA GLU A 74 13.29 -9.27 3.06
C GLU A 74 12.51 -8.02 3.49
N TRP A 75 11.52 -7.60 2.69
CA TRP A 75 10.59 -6.54 3.05
C TRP A 75 9.91 -6.78 4.39
N PHE A 76 9.59 -8.03 4.76
CA PHE A 76 8.94 -8.44 6.02
C PHE A 76 9.86 -9.03 7.08
N LYS A 77 11.18 -8.94 6.91
CA LYS A 77 12.13 -9.41 7.91
C LYS A 77 11.92 -8.73 9.26
N GLY A 78 11.75 -9.53 10.31
CA GLY A 78 11.53 -9.02 11.67
C GLY A 78 10.14 -8.45 11.94
N ALA A 79 9.17 -8.57 11.02
CA ALA A 79 7.79 -8.11 11.21
C ALA A 79 6.78 -9.14 10.69
N ASN A 80 5.54 -9.07 11.19
CA ASN A 80 4.44 -9.82 10.59
C ASN A 80 3.99 -9.13 9.28
N PRO A 81 3.64 -9.88 8.22
CA PRO A 81 3.03 -9.33 7.02
C PRO A 81 1.54 -9.02 7.22
N SER A 82 1.20 -8.23 8.23
CA SER A 82 -0.18 -7.82 8.51
C SER A 82 -0.64 -6.68 7.59
N SER A 83 -1.95 -6.46 7.52
CA SER A 83 -2.58 -5.37 6.76
C SER A 83 -1.99 -3.99 7.14
N GLU A 84 -1.70 -3.76 8.42
CA GLU A 84 -1.08 -2.53 8.93
C GLU A 84 0.33 -2.32 8.38
N ILE A 85 1.18 -3.36 8.47
CA ILE A 85 2.59 -3.29 8.03
C ILE A 85 2.67 -3.18 6.50
N ILE A 86 1.77 -3.85 5.78
CA ILE A 86 1.64 -3.70 4.32
C ILE A 86 1.32 -2.25 3.98
N ALA A 87 0.29 -1.67 4.61
CA ALA A 87 -0.11 -0.28 4.35
C ALA A 87 1.01 0.74 4.64
N GLU A 88 1.68 0.62 5.80
CA GLU A 88 2.80 1.49 6.20
C GLU A 88 3.96 1.43 5.20
N ARG A 89 4.37 0.22 4.80
CA ARG A 89 5.52 0.06 3.90
C ARG A 89 5.22 0.50 2.48
N ILE A 90 4.01 0.25 1.98
CA ILE A 90 3.57 0.80 0.69
C ILE A 90 3.60 2.32 0.74
N ALA A 91 3.08 2.95 1.80
CA ALA A 91 3.10 4.40 1.95
C ALA A 91 4.53 4.95 1.94
N THR A 92 5.42 4.30 2.70
CA THR A 92 6.84 4.66 2.80
C THR A 92 7.55 4.56 1.46
N GLU A 93 7.40 3.44 0.74
CA GLU A 93 8.05 3.24 -0.56
C GLU A 93 7.48 4.18 -1.62
N LEU A 94 6.16 4.36 -1.66
CA LEU A 94 5.54 5.28 -2.59
C LEU A 94 6.00 6.72 -2.38
N GLN A 95 6.10 7.17 -1.12
CA GLN A 95 6.56 8.53 -0.83
C GLN A 95 7.99 8.79 -1.34
N LYS A 96 8.86 7.76 -1.33
CA LYS A 96 10.22 7.86 -1.89
C LYS A 96 10.24 7.98 -3.42
N MET A 97 9.20 7.47 -4.09
CA MET A 97 9.08 7.49 -5.56
C MET A 97 8.41 8.77 -6.07
N ILE A 98 7.84 9.60 -5.19
CA ILE A 98 7.24 10.89 -5.54
C ILE A 98 8.32 11.97 -5.44
N ASP A 99 8.78 12.46 -6.59
CA ASP A 99 9.82 13.50 -6.68
C ASP A 99 9.29 14.91 -6.35
N ASP A 100 7.99 15.16 -6.49
CA ASP A 100 7.39 16.47 -6.22
C ASP A 100 7.21 16.68 -4.69
N PRO A 101 7.96 17.60 -4.07
CA PRO A 101 7.89 17.82 -2.62
C PRO A 101 6.54 18.40 -2.15
N SER A 102 5.74 18.96 -3.06
CA SER A 102 4.40 19.49 -2.77
C SER A 102 3.32 18.41 -2.74
N VAL A 103 3.64 17.19 -3.20
CA VAL A 103 2.76 16.03 -3.18
C VAL A 103 3.21 15.07 -2.08
N LYS A 104 2.28 14.72 -1.20
CA LYS A 104 2.54 13.80 -0.09
C LYS A 104 1.58 12.62 -0.13
N VAL A 105 2.07 11.44 0.18
CA VAL A 105 1.19 10.31 0.51
C VAL A 105 0.43 10.71 1.78
N SER A 106 -0.91 10.63 1.74
CA SER A 106 -1.76 11.00 2.88
C SER A 106 -2.20 9.78 3.67
N ARG A 107 -2.56 8.71 2.98
CA ARG A 107 -2.94 7.42 3.59
C ARG A 107 -2.84 6.29 2.59
N VAL A 108 -2.59 5.09 3.11
CA VAL A 108 -2.70 3.84 2.36
C VAL A 108 -3.60 2.90 3.14
N THR A 109 -4.56 2.28 2.45
CA THR A 109 -5.47 1.30 3.02
C THR A 109 -5.23 -0.05 2.36
N ALA A 110 -4.88 -1.06 3.17
CA ALA A 110 -4.74 -2.44 2.73
C ALA A 110 -5.95 -3.26 3.18
N TRP A 111 -6.71 -3.75 2.21
CA TRP A 111 -7.86 -4.61 2.42
C TRP A 111 -7.44 -6.07 2.23
N GLU A 112 -7.66 -6.89 3.26
CA GLU A 112 -7.46 -8.34 3.19
C GLU A 112 -8.72 -9.06 2.66
N SER A 113 -9.90 -8.47 2.89
CA SER A 113 -11.18 -8.95 2.39
C SER A 113 -12.06 -7.77 1.93
N ASP A 114 -13.27 -8.07 1.45
CA ASP A 114 -14.24 -7.04 1.07
C ASP A 114 -14.77 -6.22 2.26
N ASP A 115 -14.62 -6.73 3.49
CA ASP A 115 -15.19 -6.18 4.72
C ASP A 115 -14.16 -5.84 5.80
N ALA A 116 -12.88 -6.16 5.61
CA ALA A 116 -11.80 -5.87 6.58
C ALA A 116 -10.59 -5.21 5.91
N CYS A 117 -10.10 -4.13 6.53
CA CYS A 117 -8.89 -3.43 6.09
C CYS A 117 -8.18 -2.72 7.24
N ALA A 118 -6.91 -2.39 7.02
CA ALA A 118 -6.13 -1.48 7.85
C ALA A 118 -5.73 -0.24 7.04
N THR A 119 -5.75 0.94 7.68
CA THR A 119 -5.28 2.19 7.06
C THR A 119 -4.11 2.76 7.83
N TYR A 120 -2.98 2.95 7.15
CA TYR A 120 -1.87 3.76 7.63
C TYR A 120 -2.09 5.22 7.22
N ILE A 121 -2.10 6.13 8.21
CA ILE A 121 -2.28 7.57 8.00
C ILE A 121 -0.90 8.23 8.12
N CYS A 122 -0.47 8.93 7.08
CA CYS A 122 0.82 9.59 7.05
C CYS A 122 0.74 10.94 7.78
N GLY A 123 1.66 11.16 8.73
CA GLY A 123 1.84 12.42 9.46
C GLY A 123 2.37 13.56 8.59
#